data_AF-A0A925CUR7-F1
#
_entry.id   AF-A0A925CUR7-F1
#
_cell.length_a   1.000
_cell.length_b   1.000
_cell.length_c   1.000
_cell.angle_alpha   90.00
_cell.angle_beta   90.00
_cell.angle_gamma   90.00
#
_symmetry.space_group_name_H-M   'P 1'
#
loop_
_entity.id
_entity.type
_entity.pdbx_description
1 polymer ?
#
loop_
_entity_poly.entity_id
_entity_poly.type
_entity_poly.pdbx_seq_one_letter_code
_entity_poly.pdbx_strand_id
1 'polypeptide(L)' 'MRVFTPGDITEQQQSQNKYLGVLVAAKYARVLNEFPKMGSTGKEKKLTTRALEDLHGKDFDYRVMPRRRPD' A
#
# COMPACT_ATOMS: atom_id res chain seq x y z
N MET A 1 -12.30 -0.28 -11.90
CA MET A 1 -11.10 0.39 -11.36
C MET A 1 -11.59 1.38 -10.32
N ARG A 2 -11.24 1.20 -9.03
CA ARG A 2 -11.66 2.10 -7.94
C ARG A 2 -10.74 3.32 -7.91
N VAL A 3 -11.30 4.50 -7.74
CA VAL A 3 -10.56 5.76 -7.59
C VAL A 3 -10.49 6.09 -6.10
N PHE A 4 -9.30 6.43 -5.62
CA PHE A 4 -9.08 6.92 -4.26
C PHE A 4 -8.74 8.40 -4.32
N THR A 5 -9.42 9.19 -3.50
CA THR A 5 -9.13 10.60 -3.32
C THR A 5 -8.02 10.78 -2.27
N PRO A 6 -7.31 11.93 -2.28
CA PRO A 6 -6.34 12.21 -1.23
C PRO A 6 -6.94 12.17 0.18
N GLY A 7 -8.20 12.59 0.33
CA GLY A 7 -8.95 12.55 1.59
C GLY A 7 -9.06 11.13 2.13
N ASP A 8 -9.46 10.19 1.27
CA ASP A 8 -9.58 8.76 1.62
C ASP A 8 -8.29 8.17 2.22
N ILE A 9 -7.12 8.66 1.78
CA ILE A 9 -5.82 8.19 2.26
C ILE A 9 -5.42 8.88 3.57
N THR A 10 -5.72 10.17 3.72
CA THR A 10 -5.29 10.96 4.88
C THR A 10 -6.23 10.87 6.08
N GLU A 11 -7.53 10.71 5.85
CA GLU A 11 -8.56 10.65 6.91
C GLU A 11 -8.39 9.44 7.81
N GLN A 12 -7.80 8.36 7.30
CA GLN A 12 -7.63 7.13 8.05
C GLN A 12 -6.52 7.16 9.10
N GLN A 13 -5.84 8.29 9.30
CA GLN A 13 -4.80 8.54 10.30
C GLN A 13 -3.53 7.68 10.19
N GLN A 14 -3.56 6.55 9.46
CA GLN A 14 -2.37 5.77 9.17
C GLN A 14 -1.37 6.56 8.33
N SER A 15 -1.81 7.48 7.47
CA SER A 15 -0.94 8.29 6.62
C SER A 15 -1.15 9.79 6.89
N GLN A 16 -0.24 10.40 7.64
CA GLN A 16 -0.26 11.85 7.92
C GLN A 16 -0.10 12.73 6.66
N ASN A 17 0.32 12.16 5.54
CA ASN A 17 0.56 12.86 4.28
C ASN A 17 0.15 11.99 3.08
N LYS A 18 -0.61 12.52 2.13
CA LYS A 18 -1.03 11.80 0.91
C LYS A 18 0.14 11.16 0.15
N TYR A 19 1.33 11.81 0.15
CA TYR A 19 2.52 11.27 -0.51
C TYR A 19 3.07 10.04 0.21
N LEU A 20 3.04 10.05 1.55
CA LEU A 20 3.47 8.90 2.35
C LEU A 20 2.59 7.69 2.08
N GLY A 21 1.27 7.87 2.03
CA GLY A 21 0.32 6.78 1.73
C GLY A 21 0.59 6.14 0.37
N VAL A 22 0.90 6.93 -0.65
CA VAL A 22 1.29 6.40 -1.97
C VAL A 22 2.58 5.58 -1.89
N LEU A 23 3.60 6.06 -1.17
CA LEU A 23 4.87 5.34 -1.02
C LEU A 23 4.69 4.02 -0.27
N VAL A 24 3.88 4.02 0.78
CA VAL A 24 3.56 2.84 1.59
C VAL A 24 2.81 1.80 0.77
N ALA A 25 1.74 2.20 0.08
CA ALA A 25 0.98 1.32 -0.79
C ALA A 25 1.85 0.74 -1.92
N ALA A 26 2.71 1.57 -2.53
CA ALA A 26 3.62 1.10 -3.57
C ALA A 26 4.64 0.08 -3.05
N LYS A 27 5.20 0.31 -1.85
CA LYS A 27 6.12 -0.64 -1.21
C LYS A 27 5.42 -1.94 -0.85
N TYR A 28 4.23 -1.86 -0.26
CA TYR A 28 3.43 -3.03 0.08
C TYR A 28 3.06 -3.85 -1.17
N ALA A 29 2.65 -3.20 -2.25
CA ALA A 29 2.39 -3.87 -3.53
C ALA A 29 3.62 -4.61 -4.10
N ARG A 30 4.84 -4.07 -3.91
CA ARG A 30 6.09 -4.77 -4.30
C ARG A 30 6.31 -6.02 -3.47
N VAL A 31 6.15 -5.92 -2.16
CA VAL A 31 6.24 -7.07 -1.23
C VAL A 31 5.22 -8.13 -1.61
N LEU A 32 3.97 -7.76 -1.88
CA LEU A 32 2.95 -8.70 -2.35
C LEU A 32 3.32 -9.39 -3.67
N ASN A 33 4.04 -8.70 -4.56
CA ASN A 33 4.46 -9.24 -5.83
C ASN A 33 5.69 -10.18 -5.73
N GLU A 34 6.42 -10.17 -4.61
CA GLU A 34 7.52 -11.10 -4.36
C GLU A 34 7.02 -12.52 -4.06
N PHE A 35 5.77 -12.66 -3.58
CA PHE A 35 5.18 -13.97 -3.33
C PHE A 35 4.79 -14.67 -4.64
N PRO A 36 5.00 -16.00 -4.75
CA PRO A 36 4.60 -16.76 -5.93
C PRO A 36 3.09 -16.65 -6.12
N LYS A 37 2.69 -16.22 -7.32
CA LYS A 37 1.28 -16.18 -7.71
C LYS A 37 0.79 -17.60 -7.85
N MET A 38 0.13 -18.14 -6.83
CA MET A 38 -0.66 -19.37 -7.01
C MET A 38 -1.67 -19.08 -8.11
N GLY A 39 -1.62 -19.83 -9.21
CA GLY A 39 -2.28 -19.53 -10.48
C GLY A 39 -3.70 -18.98 -10.30
N SER A 40 -3.82 -17.65 -10.31
CA SER A 40 -5.06 -16.97 -9.99
C SER A 40 -5.86 -16.79 -11.28
N THR A 41 -7.05 -17.39 -11.28
CA THR A 41 -8.00 -17.48 -12.38
C THR A 41 -8.55 -16.09 -12.73
N GLY A 42 -7.85 -15.36 -13.60
CA GLY A 42 -8.36 -14.30 -14.49
C GLY A 42 -9.03 -13.05 -13.90
N LYS A 43 -9.40 -13.02 -12.62
CA LYS A 43 -10.15 -11.93 -11.97
C LYS A 43 -9.43 -11.29 -10.79
N GLU A 44 -8.13 -11.52 -10.66
CA GLU A 44 -7.35 -10.91 -9.59
C GLU A 44 -7.17 -9.41 -9.84
N LYS A 45 -7.53 -8.59 -8.85
CA LYS A 45 -7.31 -7.14 -8.93
C LYS A 45 -5.81 -6.87 -9.03
N LYS A 46 -5.44 -5.80 -9.74
CA LYS A 46 -4.04 -5.33 -9.76
C LYS A 46 -3.56 -5.09 -8.32
N LEU A 47 -2.37 -5.58 -8.00
CA LEU A 47 -1.79 -5.49 -6.65
C LEU A 47 -1.69 -4.06 -6.13
N THR A 48 -1.53 -3.07 -7.00
CA THR A 48 -1.51 -1.64 -6.62
C THR A 48 -2.88 -1.13 -6.18
N THR A 49 -3.96 -1.62 -6.79
CA THR A 49 -5.33 -1.29 -6.36
C THR A 49 -5.66 -2.00 -5.05
N ARG A 50 -5.26 -3.27 -4.92
CA ARG A 50 -5.39 -4.01 -3.66
C ARG A 50 -4.61 -3.32 -2.53
N ALA A 51 -3.37 -2.92 -2.77
CA ALA A 51 -2.55 -2.25 -1.76
C ALA A 51 -3.15 -0.92 -1.26
N LEU A 52 -3.83 -0.17 -2.13
CA LEU A 52 -4.57 1.03 -1.73
C LEU A 52 -5.87 0.70 -0.99
N GLU A 53 -6.56 -0.38 -1.39
CA GLU A 53 -7.72 -0.90 -0.64
C GLU A 53 -7.31 -1.32 0.76
N ASP A 54 -6.24 -2.10 0.90
CA ASP A 54 -5.73 -2.59 2.18
C ASP A 54 -5.25 -1.42 3.08
N LEU A 55 -4.63 -0.38 2.49
CA LEU A 55 -4.24 0.83 3.22
C LEU A 55 -5.46 1.64 3.69
N HIS A 56 -6.52 1.69 2.88
CA HIS A 56 -7.81 2.28 3.26
C HIS A 56 -8.66 1.32 4.14
N GLY A 57 -8.32 0.04 4.23
CA GLY A 57 -8.99 -0.91 5.10
C GLY A 57 -8.42 -0.90 6.51
N LYS A 58 -7.21 -0.34 6.67
CA LYS A 58 -6.32 -0.59 7.81
C LYS A 58 -5.99 -2.07 7.98
N ASP A 59 -5.87 -2.79 6.86
CA ASP A 59 -5.61 -4.23 6.84
C ASP A 59 -4.15 -4.58 7.15
N PHE A 60 -3.27 -3.58 7.23
CA PHE A 60 -1.89 -3.74 7.66
C PHE A 60 -1.37 -2.50 8.39
N ASP A 61 -0.37 -2.70 9.24
CA ASP A 61 0.36 -1.63 9.91
C ASP A 61 1.72 -1.39 9.28
N TYR A 62 2.21 -0.17 9.37
CA TYR A 62 3.54 0.18 8.93
C TYR A 62 4.20 1.19 9.87
N ARG A 63 5.54 1.15 9.88
CA ARG A 63 6.35 2.13 10.59
C ARG A 63 7.42 2.67 9.66
N VAL A 64 7.54 3.99 9.59
CA VAL A 64 8.61 4.64 8.84
C VAL A 64 9.91 4.51 9.65
N MET A 65 10.84 3.72 9.13
CA MET A 65 12.17 3.59 9.71
C MET A 65 13.13 4.56 9.00
N PRO A 66 13.86 5.42 9.75
CA PRO A 66 14.87 6.27 9.14
C PRO A 66 15.98 5.40 8.55
N ARG A 67 16.55 5.84 7.43
CA ARG A 67 17.71 5.20 6.83
C ARG A 67 18.89 5.32 7.81
N ARG A 68 19.51 4.19 8.17
CA ARG A 68 20.78 4.18 8.92
C ARG A 68 21.82 4.94 8.10
N ARG A 69 22.42 5.98 8.69
CA ARG A 69 23.58 6.64 8.11
C ARG A 69 24.80 5.76 8.39
N PRO A 70 25.66 5.48 7.40
CA PRO A 70 26.98 4.93 7.71
C PRO A 70 27.75 5.99 8.52
N ASP A 71 28.39 5.55 9.60
CA ASP A 71 29.34 6.36 10.35
C ASP A 71 30.59 6.66 9.50
#